data_AF-A0A4Q4U016-F1
#
_entry.id   AF-A0A4Q4U016-F1
#
_cell.length_a   1.000
_cell.length_b   1.000
_cell.length_c   1.000
_cell.angle_alpha   90.00
_cell.angle_beta   90.00
_cell.angle_gamma   90.00
#
_symmetry.space_group_name_H-M   'P 1'
#
loop_
_entity.id
_entity.type
_entity.pdbx_description
1 polymer ?
#
loop_
_entity_poly.entity_id
_entity_poly.type
_entity_poly.pdbx_seq_one_letter_code
_entity_poly.pdbx_strand_id
1 'polypeptide(L)'
;MSTGKKNYTQAEEELSSLLLTELLAYQFCSPVQWIDTQDSLFDGANSTERVIEIGPATTLVNMAKKTLASARFKKQDLARGMRRELLSYKKDADTIHYRSQKSEPEKAEFAPAGSSTVGTTTPPSPDPMPAPLPSITETTAHAAIQDIPLSASDVVLTIVALGLKRPRDQVSAGESLKQLCGGRSTLQNEIIGDLAAEFATLPDRAEDLSPTELAAVVDAGNGSRTLGPCITARMGKFAS
;
A
#
# COMPACT_ATOMS: atom_id res chain seq x y z
N MET A 1 -21.72 29.33 9.26
CA MET A 1 -22.97 28.70 9.73
C MET A 1 -23.10 28.97 11.22
N SER A 2 -24.05 29.82 11.60
CA SER A 2 -24.26 30.24 12.98
C SER A 2 -24.73 29.05 13.81
N THR A 3 -23.89 28.55 14.72
CA THR A 3 -24.28 27.63 15.78
C THR A 3 -25.05 28.42 16.84
N GLY A 4 -26.28 28.81 16.49
CA GLY A 4 -27.21 29.38 17.45
C GLY A 4 -27.53 28.31 18.50
N LYS A 5 -26.95 28.43 19.70
CA LYS A 5 -27.43 27.70 20.88
C LYS A 5 -28.90 28.07 21.04
N LYS A 6 -29.80 27.15 20.65
CA LYS A 6 -31.19 27.23 21.07
C LYS A 6 -31.18 27.04 22.58
N ASN A 7 -31.46 28.12 23.31
CA ASN A 7 -31.69 28.01 24.75
C ASN A 7 -33.07 27.37 24.90
N TYR A 8 -33.10 26.11 25.32
CA TYR A 8 -34.33 25.45 25.70
C TYR A 8 -34.91 26.15 26.93
N THR A 9 -36.23 26.20 27.00
CA THR A 9 -36.89 26.67 28.21
C THR A 9 -36.68 25.64 29.33
N GLN A 10 -36.67 26.10 30.59
CA GLN A 10 -36.55 25.18 31.73
C GLN A 10 -37.62 24.08 31.69
N ALA A 11 -38.85 24.42 31.26
CA ALA A 11 -39.92 23.45 31.09
C ALA A 11 -39.64 22.39 30.01
N GLU A 12 -38.99 22.77 28.89
CA GLU A 12 -38.59 21.81 27.85
C GLU A 12 -37.48 20.88 28.34
N GLU A 13 -36.54 21.37 29.14
CA GLU A 13 -35.48 20.54 29.74
C GLU A 13 -36.06 19.54 30.73
N GLU A 14 -36.95 20.00 31.63
CA GLU A 14 -37.65 19.14 32.60
C GLU A 14 -38.48 18.06 31.88
N LEU A 15 -39.24 18.44 30.84
CA LEU A 15 -40.05 17.49 30.07
C LEU A 15 -39.19 16.50 29.27
N SER A 16 -38.09 16.96 28.67
CA SER A 16 -37.17 16.09 27.92
C SER A 16 -36.47 15.09 28.84
N SER A 17 -36.06 15.53 30.03
CA SER A 17 -35.47 14.66 31.04
C SER A 17 -36.46 13.60 31.54
N LEU A 18 -37.71 14.01 31.80
CA LEU A 18 -38.78 13.08 32.19
C LEU A 18 -39.03 12.06 31.06
N LEU A 19 -39.22 12.52 29.83
CA LEU A 19 -39.47 11.66 28.67
C LEU A 19 -38.33 10.66 28.45
N LEU A 20 -37.07 11.09 28.49
CA LEU A 20 -35.91 10.22 28.32
C LEU A 20 -35.83 9.16 29.43
N THR A 21 -36.10 9.57 30.68
CA THR A 21 -36.10 8.65 31.83
C THR A 21 -37.17 7.58 31.68
N GLU A 22 -38.40 7.97 31.34
CA GLU A 22 -39.50 7.03 31.13
C GLU A 22 -39.24 6.10 29.94
N LEU A 23 -38.71 6.61 28.83
CA LEU A 23 -38.35 5.78 27.67
C LEU A 23 -37.33 4.69 28.04
N LEU A 24 -36.29 5.04 28.79
CA LEU A 24 -35.29 4.08 29.24
C LEU A 24 -35.83 3.10 30.28
N ALA A 25 -36.71 3.56 31.18
CA ALA A 25 -37.34 2.71 32.19
C ALA A 25 -38.25 1.65 31.54
N TYR A 26 -39.13 2.06 30.61
CA TYR A 26 -40.04 1.14 29.94
C TYR A 26 -39.38 0.29 28.85
N GLN A 27 -38.21 0.67 28.33
CA GLN A 27 -37.47 -0.11 27.33
C GLN A 27 -37.13 -1.53 27.81
N PHE A 28 -36.90 -1.73 29.12
CA PHE A 28 -36.57 -3.06 29.66
C PHE A 28 -37.72 -4.06 29.57
N CYS A 29 -38.96 -3.57 29.64
CA CYS A 29 -40.17 -4.40 29.67
C CYS A 29 -40.99 -4.32 28.37
N SER A 30 -40.52 -3.58 27.37
CA SER A 30 -41.22 -3.38 26.10
C SER A 30 -40.46 -4.05 24.95
N PRO A 31 -41.16 -4.55 23.91
CA PRO A 31 -40.50 -5.13 22.74
C PRO A 31 -39.71 -4.07 21.97
N VAL A 32 -38.54 -4.45 21.46
CA VAL A 32 -37.68 -3.57 20.65
C VAL A 32 -38.22 -3.49 19.22
N GLN A 33 -38.77 -2.34 18.84
CA GLN A 33 -39.31 -2.05 17.50
C GLN A 33 -38.19 -1.72 16.49
N TRP A 34 -37.29 -2.67 16.26
CA TRP A 34 -36.10 -2.43 15.43
C TRP A 34 -36.40 -2.28 13.93
N ILE A 35 -37.48 -2.88 13.45
CA ILE A 35 -37.92 -2.74 12.05
C ILE A 35 -38.36 -1.29 11.79
N ASP A 36 -39.25 -0.76 12.64
CA ASP A 36 -39.74 0.63 12.54
C ASP A 36 -38.61 1.66 12.70
N THR A 37 -37.61 1.33 13.53
CA THR A 37 -36.41 2.15 13.69
C THR A 37 -35.60 2.21 12.40
N GLN A 38 -35.39 1.09 11.73
CA GLN A 38 -34.68 1.05 10.45
C GLN A 38 -35.46 1.74 9.34
N ASP A 39 -36.78 1.57 9.31
CA ASP A 39 -37.64 2.28 8.35
C ASP A 39 -37.52 3.80 8.53
N SER A 40 -37.51 4.28 9.77
CA SER A 40 -37.32 5.71 10.09
C SER A 40 -35.91 6.24 9.78
N LEU A 41 -34.90 5.37 9.85
CA LEU A 41 -33.51 5.72 9.52
C LEU A 41 -33.28 5.79 8.00
N PHE A 42 -33.90 4.87 7.27
CA PHE A 42 -33.65 4.67 5.84
C PHE A 42 -34.64 5.38 4.93
N ASP A 43 -35.86 5.66 5.40
CA ASP A 43 -36.90 6.35 4.65
C ASP A 43 -37.02 7.84 5.02
N GLY A 44 -37.82 8.58 4.25
CA GLY A 44 -38.24 9.94 4.59
C GLY A 44 -37.11 10.97 4.65
N ALA A 45 -37.18 11.85 5.66
CA ALA A 45 -36.32 13.03 5.81
C ALA A 45 -34.87 12.72 6.21
N ASN A 46 -34.63 11.56 6.83
CA ASN A 46 -33.29 11.19 7.30
C ASN A 46 -32.45 10.55 6.19
N SER A 47 -33.07 9.75 5.30
CA SER A 47 -32.46 9.12 4.10
C SER A 47 -30.98 8.75 4.29
N THR A 48 -30.68 8.04 5.39
CA THR A 48 -29.29 7.89 5.85
C THR A 48 -28.45 7.11 4.85
N GLU A 49 -27.38 7.75 4.38
CA GLU A 49 -26.42 7.14 3.45
C GLU A 49 -25.35 6.33 4.18
N ARG A 50 -24.88 6.78 5.35
CA ARG A 50 -23.79 6.14 6.08
C ARG A 50 -24.25 5.66 7.45
N VAL A 51 -24.28 4.34 7.67
CA VAL A 51 -24.59 3.73 8.97
C VAL A 51 -23.34 3.09 9.54
N ILE A 52 -23.03 3.42 10.79
CA ILE A 52 -21.85 2.92 11.50
C ILE A 52 -22.32 2.20 12.76
N GLU A 53 -22.11 0.89 12.82
CA GLU A 53 -22.35 0.09 14.04
C GLU A 53 -21.16 0.23 15.00
N ILE A 54 -21.45 0.73 16.19
CA ILE A 54 -20.51 0.78 17.31
C ILE A 54 -20.78 -0.42 18.22
N GLY A 55 -19.91 -1.41 18.15
CA GLY A 55 -20.03 -2.61 18.96
C GLY A 55 -18.95 -3.66 18.61
N PRO A 56 -18.84 -4.72 19.43
CA PRO A 56 -17.86 -5.79 19.24
C PRO A 56 -18.27 -6.80 18.14
N ALA A 57 -19.46 -6.65 17.56
CA ALA A 57 -20.02 -7.52 16.53
C ALA A 57 -20.45 -6.70 15.30
N THR A 58 -20.93 -7.39 14.27
CA THR A 58 -21.45 -6.77 13.03
C THR A 58 -22.93 -7.08 12.86
N THR A 59 -23.65 -7.22 13.96
CA THR A 59 -25.01 -7.78 13.97
C THR A 59 -26.00 -6.77 13.40
N LEU A 60 -25.91 -5.50 13.83
CA LEU A 60 -26.82 -4.45 13.38
C LEU A 60 -26.58 -4.11 11.90
N VAL A 61 -25.32 -4.07 11.46
CA VAL A 61 -24.96 -3.91 10.04
C VAL A 61 -25.54 -5.05 9.20
N ASN A 62 -25.46 -6.30 9.66
CA ASN A 62 -26.01 -7.43 8.93
C ASN A 62 -27.55 -7.38 8.86
N MET A 63 -28.23 -6.88 9.90
CA MET A 63 -29.67 -6.62 9.86
C MET A 63 -30.00 -5.51 8.87
N ALA A 64 -29.29 -4.38 8.93
CA ALA A 64 -29.45 -3.28 7.99
C ALA A 64 -29.25 -3.71 6.52
N LYS A 65 -28.24 -4.55 6.25
CA LYS A 65 -28.01 -5.15 4.92
C LYS A 65 -29.23 -5.91 4.42
N LYS A 66 -29.86 -6.73 5.28
CA LYS A 66 -31.06 -7.50 4.92
C LYS A 66 -32.25 -6.57 4.65
N THR A 67 -32.44 -5.54 5.47
CA THR A 67 -33.53 -4.57 5.28
C THR A 67 -33.37 -3.80 3.98
N LEU A 68 -32.19 -3.27 3.69
CA LEU A 68 -31.90 -2.55 2.44
C LEU A 68 -31.97 -3.44 1.19
N ALA A 69 -31.71 -4.75 1.33
CA ALA A 69 -31.89 -5.71 0.24
C ALA A 69 -33.37 -5.92 -0.15
N SER A 70 -34.31 -5.48 0.68
CA SER A 70 -35.75 -5.53 0.36
C SER A 70 -36.06 -4.71 -0.89
N ALA A 71 -36.98 -5.21 -1.73
CA ALA A 71 -37.31 -4.59 -3.01
C ALA A 71 -37.75 -3.12 -2.89
N ARG A 72 -38.37 -2.74 -1.76
CA ARG A 72 -38.78 -1.37 -1.45
C ARG A 72 -37.58 -0.41 -1.43
N PHE A 73 -36.60 -0.68 -0.56
CA PHE A 73 -35.42 0.16 -0.42
C PHE A 73 -34.51 0.12 -1.64
N LYS A 74 -34.32 -1.05 -2.26
CA LYS A 74 -33.53 -1.17 -3.49
C LYS A 74 -34.06 -0.30 -4.64
N LYS A 75 -35.39 -0.26 -4.82
CA LYS A 75 -36.02 0.60 -5.84
C LYS A 75 -35.90 2.08 -5.49
N GLN A 76 -36.09 2.44 -4.22
CA GLN A 76 -35.97 3.81 -3.74
C GLN A 76 -34.55 4.35 -3.90
N ASP A 77 -33.55 3.56 -3.50
CA ASP A 77 -32.15 3.93 -3.61
C ASP A 77 -31.72 4.09 -5.07
N LEU A 78 -32.17 3.18 -5.95
CA LEU A 78 -31.93 3.30 -7.39
C LEU A 78 -32.58 4.54 -8.00
N ALA A 79 -33.85 4.82 -7.65
CA ALA A 79 -34.58 5.97 -8.16
C ALA A 79 -33.97 7.31 -7.71
N ARG A 80 -33.33 7.32 -6.53
CA ARG A 80 -32.67 8.51 -5.97
C ARG A 80 -31.16 8.56 -6.27
N GLY A 81 -30.59 7.55 -6.91
CA GLY A 81 -29.14 7.42 -7.11
C GLY A 81 -28.35 7.34 -5.80
N MET A 82 -28.98 6.93 -4.69
CA MET A 82 -28.35 6.91 -3.36
C MET A 82 -27.48 5.68 -3.21
N ARG A 83 -26.24 5.87 -2.74
CA ARG A 83 -25.33 4.80 -2.39
C ARG A 83 -25.18 4.73 -0.88
N ARG A 84 -25.73 3.67 -0.28
CA ARG A 84 -25.62 3.45 1.17
C ARG A 84 -24.34 2.69 1.53
N GLU A 85 -23.65 3.18 2.55
CA GLU A 85 -22.46 2.60 3.14
C GLU A 85 -22.81 2.07 4.54
N LEU A 86 -22.60 0.78 4.77
CA LEU A 86 -22.84 0.11 6.05
C LEU A 86 -21.51 -0.38 6.62
N LEU A 87 -21.06 0.26 7.70
CA LEU A 87 -19.75 0.04 8.32
C LEU A 87 -19.92 -0.49 9.74
N SER A 88 -18.99 -1.37 10.16
CA SER A 88 -18.86 -1.77 11.56
C SER A 88 -17.53 -1.29 12.11
N TYR A 89 -17.53 -0.72 13.31
CA TYR A 89 -16.30 -0.26 13.97
C TYR A 89 -15.25 -1.36 14.12
N LYS A 90 -15.67 -2.62 14.30
CA LYS A 90 -14.75 -3.75 14.43
C LYS A 90 -14.00 -4.10 13.14
N LYS A 91 -14.61 -3.91 11.98
CA LYS A 91 -14.06 -4.34 10.68
C LYS A 91 -13.53 -3.17 9.86
N ASP A 92 -14.24 -2.05 9.89
CA ASP A 92 -14.07 -0.93 8.96
C ASP A 92 -13.50 0.31 9.66
N ALA A 93 -12.71 0.12 10.72
CA ALA A 93 -12.14 1.20 11.52
C ALA A 93 -11.35 2.20 10.67
N ASP A 94 -10.53 1.72 9.73
CA ASP A 94 -9.71 2.59 8.88
C ASP A 94 -10.56 3.48 7.95
N THR A 95 -11.66 2.94 7.41
CA THR A 95 -12.65 3.69 6.61
C THR A 95 -13.42 4.70 7.47
N ILE A 96 -13.78 4.33 8.70
CA ILE A 96 -14.45 5.23 9.66
C ILE A 96 -13.53 6.38 10.06
N HIS A 97 -12.25 6.09 10.30
CA HIS A 97 -11.23 7.07 10.65
C HIS A 97 -10.63 7.82 9.46
N TYR A 98 -11.12 7.58 8.24
CA TYR A 98 -10.61 8.19 7.00
C TYR A 98 -9.09 8.03 6.81
N ARG A 99 -8.50 6.95 7.35
CA ARG A 99 -7.07 6.67 7.23
C ARG A 99 -6.69 6.15 5.84
N SER A 100 -7.67 5.63 5.12
CA SER A 100 -7.50 5.09 3.77
C SER A 100 -7.59 6.15 2.66
N GLN A 101 -7.20 7.40 2.92
CA GLN A 101 -7.15 8.46 1.90
C GLN A 101 -5.72 8.71 1.42
N LYS A 102 -5.24 7.83 0.53
CA LYS A 102 -4.35 8.20 -0.57
C LYS A 102 -4.58 7.29 -1.77
N SER A 103 -5.82 7.20 -2.22
CA SER A 103 -6.13 6.77 -3.59
C SER A 103 -7.11 7.80 -4.14
N GLU A 104 -6.59 8.60 -5.07
CA GLU A 104 -7.32 9.54 -5.91
C GLU A 104 -8.57 8.85 -6.49
N PRO A 105 -9.74 9.50 -6.55
CA PRO A 105 -10.94 8.88 -7.09
C PRO A 105 -10.71 8.61 -8.57
N GLU A 106 -10.55 7.33 -8.92
CA GLU A 106 -10.56 6.84 -10.29
C GLU A 106 -11.88 7.28 -10.93
N LYS A 107 -11.75 8.20 -11.87
CA LYS A 107 -12.84 8.79 -12.63
C LYS A 107 -13.47 7.66 -13.44
N ALA A 108 -14.65 7.20 -13.01
CA ALA A 108 -15.45 6.25 -13.76
C ALA A 108 -15.75 6.82 -15.16
N GLU A 109 -15.11 6.24 -16.19
CA GLU A 109 -15.45 6.50 -17.58
C GLU A 109 -16.85 5.93 -17.88
N PHE A 110 -17.76 6.84 -18.19
CA PHE A 110 -19.06 6.54 -18.77
C PHE A 110 -18.86 6.22 -20.26
N ALA A 111 -18.98 4.94 -20.63
CA ALA A 111 -19.05 4.51 -22.02
C ALA A 111 -20.52 4.28 -22.42
N PRO A 112 -21.07 5.00 -23.42
CA PRO A 112 -22.31 4.60 -24.07
C PRO A 112 -22.04 3.63 -25.23
N ALA A 113 -23.01 2.76 -25.46
CA ALA A 113 -22.99 1.62 -26.37
C ALA A 113 -23.30 1.99 -27.85
N GLY A 114 -22.59 1.30 -28.76
CA GLY A 114 -23.13 0.58 -29.94
C GLY A 114 -23.60 1.34 -31.19
N SER A 115 -22.93 1.14 -32.34
CA SER A 115 -23.51 0.57 -33.57
C SER A 115 -22.47 0.37 -34.70
N SER A 116 -22.68 -0.69 -35.47
CA SER A 116 -21.91 -1.40 -36.50
C SER A 116 -21.48 -0.63 -37.76
N THR A 117 -20.37 -1.04 -38.42
CA THR A 117 -20.32 -1.65 -39.79
C THR A 117 -18.89 -1.83 -40.36
N VAL A 118 -18.59 -3.10 -40.73
CA VAL A 118 -17.80 -3.68 -41.86
C VAL A 118 -16.61 -2.92 -42.53
N GLY A 119 -15.44 -3.59 -42.61
CA GLY A 119 -14.75 -3.82 -43.91
C GLY A 119 -13.34 -3.22 -44.18
N THR A 120 -12.32 -4.08 -44.09
CA THR A 120 -11.18 -4.31 -45.04
C THR A 120 -9.98 -3.35 -45.25
N THR A 121 -8.79 -3.99 -45.23
CA THR A 121 -7.50 -3.78 -45.95
C THR A 121 -6.44 -2.71 -45.56
N THR A 122 -5.25 -3.26 -45.29
CA THR A 122 -3.80 -2.92 -45.21
C THR A 122 -3.19 -1.71 -46.00
N PRO A 123 -1.89 -1.34 -45.80
CA PRO A 123 -1.36 0.00 -45.48
C PRO A 123 -0.61 0.68 -46.69
N PRO A 124 0.03 1.88 -46.58
CA PRO A 124 1.41 2.03 -46.04
C PRO A 124 1.78 3.40 -45.40
N SER A 125 2.96 3.42 -44.75
CA SER A 125 3.78 4.56 -44.24
C SER A 125 4.24 5.53 -45.36
N PRO A 126 4.71 6.80 -45.13
CA PRO A 126 5.91 7.15 -44.32
C PRO A 126 5.88 8.49 -43.51
N ASP A 127 6.86 8.62 -42.59
CA ASP A 127 7.37 9.79 -41.82
C ASP A 127 7.71 11.06 -42.66
N PRO A 128 8.00 12.29 -42.12
CA PRO A 128 8.56 12.65 -40.78
C PRO A 128 8.03 13.94 -40.05
N MET A 129 8.52 14.14 -38.80
CA MET A 129 8.46 15.30 -37.85
C MET A 129 8.79 16.71 -38.45
N PRO A 130 8.58 17.88 -37.77
CA PRO A 130 8.70 18.14 -36.31
C PRO A 130 7.66 19.07 -35.61
N ALA A 131 7.73 19.09 -34.28
CA ALA A 131 6.86 19.72 -33.27
C ALA A 131 6.83 21.27 -33.24
N PRO A 132 5.86 21.85 -32.51
CA PRO A 132 6.21 22.73 -31.37
C PRO A 132 5.48 22.39 -30.06
N LEU A 133 6.19 22.53 -28.95
CA LEU A 133 5.79 22.25 -27.56
C LEU A 133 4.57 23.06 -27.09
N PRO A 134 3.85 22.54 -26.07
CA PRO A 134 3.65 23.35 -24.88
C PRO A 134 3.99 22.61 -23.56
N SER A 135 4.44 23.42 -22.61
CA SER A 135 5.00 23.12 -21.29
C SER A 135 4.19 22.13 -20.44
N ILE A 136 4.91 21.17 -19.85
CA ILE A 136 4.41 20.29 -18.79
C ILE A 136 4.95 20.81 -17.46
N THR A 137 4.08 21.39 -16.65
CA THR A 137 4.32 21.52 -15.19
C THR A 137 4.08 20.16 -14.56
N GLU A 138 5.13 19.36 -14.44
CA GLU A 138 5.10 18.07 -13.74
C GLU A 138 5.27 18.30 -12.23
N THR A 139 4.16 18.30 -11.50
CA THR A 139 4.19 18.03 -10.06
C THR A 139 4.16 16.51 -9.89
N THR A 140 5.32 15.85 -10.00
CA THR A 140 5.45 14.42 -9.70
C THR A 140 5.37 14.21 -8.20
N ALA A 141 4.21 13.73 -7.74
CA ALA A 141 4.08 13.10 -6.43
C ALA A 141 4.92 11.80 -6.44
N HIS A 142 6.16 11.87 -5.94
CA HIS A 142 6.99 10.69 -5.80
C HIS A 142 6.38 9.72 -4.79
N ALA A 143 6.07 8.50 -5.24
CA ALA A 143 5.81 7.36 -4.36
C ALA A 143 7.01 7.18 -3.42
N ALA A 144 6.77 6.99 -2.13
CA ALA A 144 7.84 6.79 -1.16
C ALA A 144 8.55 5.46 -1.49
N ILE A 145 9.74 5.54 -2.07
CA ILE A 145 10.61 4.39 -2.35
C ILE A 145 11.06 3.83 -1.00
N GLN A 146 10.83 2.54 -0.77
CA GLN A 146 11.27 1.87 0.44
C GLN A 146 12.79 1.73 0.42
N ASP A 147 13.45 2.19 1.48
CA ASP A 147 14.89 1.99 1.66
C ASP A 147 15.15 0.52 2.01
N ILE A 148 15.88 -0.18 1.14
CA ILE A 148 16.24 -1.59 1.32
C ILE A 148 17.70 -1.61 1.79
N PRO A 149 17.98 -2.17 2.98
CA PRO A 149 19.35 -2.27 3.46
C PRO A 149 20.19 -3.16 2.53
N LEU A 150 21.45 -2.79 2.36
CA LEU A 150 22.40 -3.55 1.54
C LEU A 150 22.51 -4.99 2.03
N SER A 151 22.46 -5.94 1.10
CA SER A 151 22.67 -7.36 1.38
C SER A 151 24.17 -7.71 1.28
N ALA A 152 24.67 -8.64 2.11
CA ALA A 152 26.07 -9.06 2.02
C ALA A 152 26.38 -9.73 0.68
N SER A 153 25.39 -10.39 0.06
CA SER A 153 25.54 -10.96 -1.29
C SER A 153 25.83 -9.89 -2.33
N ASP A 154 25.16 -8.72 -2.25
CA ASP A 154 25.43 -7.61 -3.15
C ASP A 154 26.84 -7.05 -2.99
N VAL A 155 27.31 -6.94 -1.75
CA VAL A 155 28.64 -6.43 -1.39
C VAL A 155 29.73 -7.41 -1.88
N VAL A 156 29.60 -8.70 -1.57
CA VAL A 156 30.55 -9.75 -1.98
C VAL A 156 30.66 -9.83 -3.50
N LEU A 157 29.53 -9.92 -4.21
CA LEU A 157 29.53 -9.98 -5.67
C LEU A 157 30.15 -8.74 -6.30
N THR A 158 29.92 -7.56 -5.72
CA THR A 158 30.50 -6.31 -6.22
C THR A 158 32.03 -6.29 -6.05
N ILE A 159 32.55 -6.72 -4.90
CA ILE A 159 34.01 -6.79 -4.67
C ILE A 159 34.66 -7.77 -5.66
N VAL A 160 34.06 -8.95 -5.84
CA VAL A 160 34.55 -9.97 -6.78
C VAL A 160 34.52 -9.46 -8.22
N ALA A 161 33.42 -8.82 -8.64
CA ALA A 161 33.28 -8.25 -9.98
C ALA A 161 34.33 -7.16 -10.26
N LEU A 162 34.57 -6.27 -9.29
CA LEU A 162 35.59 -5.22 -9.39
C LEU A 162 37.01 -5.82 -9.46
N GLY A 163 37.31 -6.85 -8.67
CA GLY A 163 38.60 -7.54 -8.70
C GLY A 163 38.85 -8.28 -10.02
N LEU A 164 37.82 -8.93 -10.58
CA LEU A 164 37.87 -9.61 -11.88
C LEU A 164 37.81 -8.65 -13.07
N LYS A 165 37.48 -7.37 -12.84
CA LYS A 165 37.22 -6.35 -13.87
C LYS A 165 36.16 -6.81 -14.88
N ARG A 166 35.12 -7.46 -14.38
CA ARG A 166 33.98 -7.94 -15.18
C ARG A 166 32.70 -7.25 -14.70
N PRO A 167 31.72 -7.02 -15.58
CA PRO A 167 30.41 -6.56 -15.13
C PRO A 167 29.78 -7.61 -14.22
N ARG A 168 28.96 -7.16 -13.26
CA ARG A 168 28.32 -8.01 -12.25
C ARG A 168 27.58 -9.21 -12.86
N ASP A 169 26.91 -9.00 -13.99
CA ASP A 169 26.11 -10.04 -14.67
C ASP A 169 26.96 -11.17 -15.29
N GLN A 170 28.27 -10.98 -15.43
CA GLN A 170 29.21 -11.97 -15.96
C GLN A 170 29.96 -12.75 -14.87
N VAL A 171 29.65 -12.50 -13.59
CA VAL A 171 30.25 -13.23 -12.46
C VAL A 171 29.27 -14.30 -11.99
N SER A 172 29.66 -15.56 -12.10
CA SER A 172 28.85 -16.68 -11.60
C SER A 172 28.84 -16.69 -10.08
N ALA A 173 27.66 -16.64 -9.47
CA ALA A 173 27.50 -16.65 -8.01
C ALA A 173 27.67 -18.06 -7.38
N GLY A 174 27.73 -19.12 -8.21
CA GLY A 174 27.83 -20.51 -7.78
C GLY A 174 29.20 -21.15 -8.02
N GLU A 175 30.12 -20.49 -8.73
CA GLU A 175 31.50 -20.96 -8.91
C GLU A 175 32.38 -20.48 -7.76
N SER A 176 33.40 -21.26 -7.37
CA SER A 176 34.30 -20.85 -6.29
C SER A 176 35.21 -19.69 -6.71
N LEU A 177 35.68 -18.89 -5.75
CA LEU A 177 36.62 -17.79 -6.04
C LEU A 177 37.87 -18.28 -6.79
N LYS A 178 38.37 -19.47 -6.45
CA LYS A 178 39.50 -20.12 -7.15
C LYS A 178 39.20 -20.39 -8.62
N GLN A 179 38.00 -20.86 -8.95
CA GLN A 179 37.56 -21.11 -10.32
C GLN A 179 37.37 -19.79 -11.09
N LEU A 180 36.74 -18.79 -10.47
CA LEU A 180 36.52 -17.47 -11.04
C LEU A 180 37.84 -16.75 -11.37
N CYS A 181 38.87 -16.91 -10.54
CA CYS A 181 40.20 -16.34 -10.75
C CYS A 181 41.05 -17.10 -11.79
N GLY A 182 40.60 -18.27 -12.27
CA GLY A 182 41.30 -19.06 -13.30
C GLY A 182 42.74 -19.43 -12.91
N GLY A 183 43.00 -19.70 -11.64
CA GLY A 183 44.34 -20.05 -11.14
C GLY A 183 45.33 -18.88 -10.98
N ARG A 184 44.88 -17.64 -11.15
CA ARG A 184 45.70 -16.43 -10.89
C ARG A 184 45.75 -16.14 -9.39
N SER A 185 46.69 -16.77 -8.69
CA SER A 185 46.80 -16.69 -7.22
C SER A 185 47.02 -15.26 -6.70
N THR A 186 47.71 -14.38 -7.45
CA THR A 186 47.84 -12.96 -7.09
C THR A 186 46.49 -12.24 -7.05
N LEU A 187 45.68 -12.40 -8.10
CA LEU A 187 44.34 -11.79 -8.19
C LEU A 187 43.42 -12.37 -7.12
N GLN A 188 43.51 -13.68 -6.88
CA GLN A 188 42.76 -14.35 -5.82
C GLN A 188 43.07 -13.78 -4.43
N ASN A 189 44.36 -13.59 -4.11
CA ASN A 189 44.77 -13.03 -2.82
C ASN A 189 44.39 -11.55 -2.68
N GLU A 190 44.38 -10.79 -3.79
CA GLU A 190 43.87 -9.41 -3.79
C GLU A 190 42.37 -9.38 -3.45
N ILE A 191 41.55 -10.22 -4.10
CA ILE A 191 40.10 -10.29 -3.82
C ILE A 191 39.83 -10.74 -2.38
N ILE A 192 40.55 -11.75 -1.88
CA ILE A 192 40.40 -12.21 -0.50
C ILE A 192 40.83 -11.12 0.50
N GLY A 193 41.91 -10.39 0.19
CA GLY A 193 42.34 -9.25 0.98
C GLY A 193 41.31 -8.11 1.00
N ASP A 194 40.69 -7.82 -0.14
CA ASP A 194 39.60 -6.83 -0.24
C ASP A 194 38.37 -7.25 0.57
N LEU A 195 38.00 -8.53 0.52
CA LEU A 195 36.88 -9.10 1.29
C LEU A 195 37.19 -9.09 2.80
N ALA A 196 38.43 -9.37 3.20
CA ALA A 196 38.86 -9.32 4.59
C ALA A 196 38.83 -7.90 5.13
N ALA A 197 39.26 -6.92 4.32
CA ALA A 197 39.19 -5.51 4.66
C ALA A 197 37.74 -5.01 4.79
N GLU A 198 36.81 -5.57 4.01
CA GLU A 198 35.39 -5.18 4.03
C GLU A 198 34.64 -5.78 5.25
N PHE A 199 34.82 -7.06 5.53
CA PHE A 199 34.01 -7.79 6.52
C PHE A 199 34.71 -8.07 7.86
N ALA A 200 36.00 -7.70 7.99
CA ALA A 200 36.89 -7.89 9.14
C ALA A 200 37.16 -9.35 9.54
N THR A 201 36.18 -10.25 9.44
CA THR A 201 36.31 -11.68 9.70
C THR A 201 35.86 -12.45 8.45
N LEU A 202 36.75 -13.27 7.91
CA LEU A 202 36.43 -14.23 6.85
C LEU A 202 36.57 -15.66 7.37
N PRO A 203 35.78 -16.61 6.84
CA PRO A 203 35.95 -18.02 7.14
C PRO A 203 37.29 -18.57 6.63
N ASP A 204 37.78 -19.63 7.30
CA ASP A 204 38.95 -20.37 6.84
C ASP A 204 38.68 -20.95 5.44
N ARG A 205 39.67 -20.82 4.54
CA ARG A 205 39.57 -21.22 3.12
C ARG A 205 38.45 -20.54 2.34
N ALA A 206 38.27 -19.23 2.52
CA ALA A 206 37.33 -18.43 1.74
C ALA A 206 37.51 -18.57 0.21
N GLU A 207 38.71 -18.92 -0.26
CA GLU A 207 39.03 -19.21 -1.66
C GLU A 207 38.24 -20.36 -2.30
N ASP A 208 37.82 -21.34 -1.49
CA ASP A 208 37.15 -22.55 -1.97
C ASP A 208 35.62 -22.39 -1.99
N LEU A 209 35.10 -21.33 -1.36
CA LEU A 209 33.67 -21.02 -1.30
C LEU A 209 33.20 -20.23 -2.53
N SER A 210 31.93 -20.42 -2.87
CA SER A 210 31.24 -19.58 -3.85
C SER A 210 30.85 -18.21 -3.24
N PRO A 211 30.67 -17.15 -4.06
CA PRO A 211 30.20 -15.85 -3.58
C PRO A 211 28.90 -15.92 -2.77
N THR A 212 28.00 -16.85 -3.11
CA THR A 212 26.72 -17.05 -2.40
C THR A 212 26.93 -17.64 -1.00
N GLU A 213 27.78 -18.66 -0.88
CA GLU A 213 28.09 -19.29 0.41
C GLU A 213 28.87 -18.34 1.31
N LEU A 214 29.82 -17.58 0.74
CA LEU A 214 30.57 -16.59 1.48
C LEU A 214 29.66 -15.48 2.02
N ALA A 215 28.71 -15.01 1.22
CA ALA A 215 27.72 -14.04 1.65
C ALA A 215 26.86 -14.55 2.81
N ALA A 216 26.40 -15.81 2.75
CA ALA A 216 25.60 -16.40 3.82
C ALA A 216 26.38 -16.53 5.14
N VAL A 217 27.66 -16.88 5.09
CA VAL A 217 28.53 -16.97 6.27
C VAL A 217 28.77 -15.59 6.89
N VAL A 218 28.99 -14.58 6.06
CA VAL A 218 29.21 -13.20 6.49
C VAL A 218 27.93 -12.59 7.08
N ASP A 219 26.77 -12.84 6.47
CA ASP A 219 25.47 -12.41 7.01
C ASP A 219 25.19 -13.00 8.40
N ALA A 220 25.60 -14.25 8.64
CA ALA A 220 25.45 -14.91 9.94
C ALA A 220 26.39 -14.35 11.03
N GLY A 221 27.53 -13.76 10.64
CA GLY A 221 28.58 -13.28 11.53
C GLY A 221 28.47 -11.83 12.00
N ASN A 222 27.27 -11.21 11.93
CA ASN A 222 27.06 -9.76 12.05
C ASN A 222 27.75 -8.96 10.93
N GLY A 223 27.69 -9.42 9.69
CA GLY A 223 28.06 -8.63 8.50
C GLY A 223 27.37 -7.27 8.58
N SER A 224 28.17 -6.22 8.76
CA SER A 224 27.63 -4.87 8.93
C SER A 224 26.80 -4.54 7.71
N ARG A 225 25.54 -4.10 7.91
CA ARG A 225 24.65 -3.62 6.84
C ARG A 225 25.08 -2.25 6.29
N THR A 226 26.33 -1.88 6.56
CA THR A 226 26.99 -0.64 6.15
C THR A 226 28.16 -0.99 5.27
N LEU A 227 28.45 -0.15 4.28
CA LEU A 227 29.64 -0.29 3.47
C LEU A 227 30.90 -0.27 4.35
N GLY A 228 31.80 -1.22 4.11
CA GLY A 228 33.09 -1.30 4.76
C GLY A 228 34.12 -0.36 4.13
N PRO A 229 35.35 -0.36 4.67
CA PRO A 229 36.42 0.53 4.21
C PRO A 229 36.82 0.33 2.75
N CYS A 230 36.75 -0.89 2.22
CA CYS A 230 37.22 -1.20 0.87
C CYS A 230 36.28 -0.59 -0.17
N ILE A 231 34.97 -0.86 -0.08
CA ILE A 231 34.00 -0.27 -1.01
C ILE A 231 33.93 1.24 -0.85
N THR A 232 33.93 1.76 0.39
CA THR A 232 33.89 3.20 0.64
C THR A 232 35.08 3.92 -0.02
N ALA A 233 36.29 3.37 0.07
CA ALA A 233 37.47 3.94 -0.59
C ALA A 233 37.37 3.89 -2.12
N ARG A 234 36.80 2.82 -2.69
CA ARG A 234 36.60 2.68 -4.15
C ARG A 234 35.53 3.63 -4.66
N MET A 235 34.44 3.83 -3.92
CA MET A 235 33.42 4.84 -4.23
C MET A 235 34.01 6.25 -4.19
N GLY A 236 34.85 6.55 -3.20
CA GLY A 236 35.55 7.84 -3.12
C GLY A 236 36.43 8.12 -4.34
N LYS A 237 37.17 7.11 -4.83
CA LYS A 237 37.97 7.20 -6.06
C LYS A 237 37.15 7.28 -7.34
N PHE A 238 35.96 6.69 -7.35
CA PHE A 238 35.07 6.77 -8.51
C PHE A 238 34.37 8.14 -8.61
N ALA A 239 34.07 8.75 -7.47
CA ALA A 239 33.40 10.05 -7.42
C ALA A 239 34.35 11.25 -7.62
N SER A 240 35.68 11.04 -7.52
CA SER A 240 36.73 12.06 -7.73
C SER A 240 37.22 12.07 -9.17
#